data_AF-A0A3E0PG68-F1
#
_entry.id   AF-A0A3E0PG68-F1
#
_cell.length_a   1.000
_cell.length_b   1.000
_cell.length_c   1.000
_cell.angle_alpha   90.00
_cell.angle_beta   90.00
_cell.angle_gamma   90.00
#
_symmetry.space_group_name_H-M   'P 1'
#
loop_
_entity.id
_entity.type
_entity.pdbx_description
1 polymer ?
#
loop_
_entity_poly.entity_id
_entity_poly.type
_entity_poly.pdbx_seq_one_letter_code
_entity_poly.pdbx_strand_id
1 'polypeptide(L)'
;MSRVVVILPTSTYRAGDFIEAGSGLGVDLLVASEGDAPLEMGDGYIQITCSRPEDAAEAIVRAGDTRQIDGIVAADDAGVVVAALAGSKLGLLANDPEAARATRDKALLRARLSAAEVPQPPWRVFDAKTQVGEIEAELEFPVVVKPTSLSAGQGVIRVDHPGQLRQAIERARTIASSEGSSADRIVVETLIHGDEVALEGMVTDRG
;
A
#
# COMPACT_ATOMS: atom_id res chain seq x y z
N MET A 1 22.93 17.01 -11.99
CA MET A 1 21.51 16.79 -12.28
C MET A 1 21.02 15.80 -11.25
N SER A 2 19.95 16.12 -10.52
CA SER A 2 19.42 15.20 -9.52
C SER A 2 18.79 13.99 -10.22
N ARG A 3 18.96 12.81 -9.64
CA ARG A 3 18.42 11.56 -10.15
C ARG A 3 17.42 10.97 -9.16
N VAL A 4 16.23 10.64 -9.63
CA VAL A 4 15.15 10.09 -8.81
C VAL A 4 14.73 8.74 -9.37
N VAL A 5 14.59 7.75 -8.49
CA VAL A 5 13.93 6.49 -8.84
C VAL A 5 12.42 6.68 -8.68
N VAL A 6 11.65 6.39 -9.73
CA VAL A 6 10.19 6.34 -9.66
C VAL A 6 9.75 4.88 -9.76
N ILE A 7 9.07 4.41 -8.73
CA ILE A 7 8.50 3.06 -8.68
C ILE A 7 7.12 3.10 -9.34
N LEU A 8 7.01 2.44 -10.49
CA LEU A 8 5.83 2.39 -11.35
C LEU A 8 5.38 0.92 -11.51
N PRO A 9 4.54 0.37 -10.61
CA PRO A 9 3.96 -0.97 -10.81
C PRO A 9 3.18 -1.03 -12.13
N THR A 10 3.09 -2.21 -12.75
CA THR A 10 2.45 -2.36 -14.08
C THR A 10 0.94 -2.04 -14.08
N SER A 11 0.31 -2.05 -12.91
CA SER A 11 -1.08 -1.66 -12.70
C SER A 11 -1.29 -0.14 -12.61
N THR A 12 -0.22 0.67 -12.63
CA THR A 12 -0.34 2.12 -12.48
C THR A 12 -0.91 2.78 -13.74
N TYR A 13 -1.82 3.74 -13.55
CA TYR A 13 -2.26 4.66 -14.60
C TYR A 13 -1.50 5.99 -14.56
N ARG A 14 -0.59 6.18 -13.60
CA ARG A 14 0.07 7.46 -13.29
C ARG A 14 1.45 7.63 -13.93
N ALA A 15 1.93 6.63 -14.68
CA ALA A 15 3.28 6.64 -15.24
C ALA A 15 3.60 7.89 -16.08
N GLY A 16 2.64 8.33 -16.91
CA GLY A 16 2.80 9.52 -17.74
C GLY A 16 3.04 10.79 -16.92
N ASP A 17 2.24 11.01 -15.87
CA ASP A 17 2.31 12.20 -15.02
C ASP A 17 3.67 12.33 -14.32
N PHE A 18 4.22 11.22 -13.82
CA PHE A 18 5.54 11.22 -13.17
C PHE A 18 6.68 11.47 -14.16
N ILE A 19 6.60 10.91 -15.37
CA ILE A 19 7.59 11.13 -16.43
C ILE A 19 7.56 12.60 -16.87
N GLU A 20 6.37 13.17 -17.09
CA GLU A 20 6.19 14.57 -17.45
C GLU A 20 6.72 15.50 -16.35
N ALA A 21 6.41 15.21 -15.09
CA ALA A 21 6.90 15.98 -13.94
C ALA A 21 8.43 15.94 -13.84
N GLY A 22 9.06 14.78 -14.00
CA GLY A 22 10.53 14.66 -13.97
C GLY A 22 11.19 15.47 -15.08
N SER A 23 10.66 15.39 -16.31
CA SER A 23 11.12 16.19 -17.45
C SER A 23 10.98 17.69 -17.18
N GLY A 24 9.81 18.12 -16.69
CA GLY A 24 9.53 19.52 -16.36
C GLY A 24 10.42 20.09 -15.24
N LEU A 25 10.86 19.24 -14.32
CA LEU A 25 11.78 19.60 -13.23
C LEU A 25 13.26 19.45 -13.60
N GLY A 26 13.58 18.91 -14.78
CA GLY A 26 14.97 18.61 -15.17
C GLY A 26 15.63 17.57 -14.28
N VAL A 27 14.85 16.60 -13.79
CA VAL A 27 15.31 15.47 -12.98
C VAL A 27 15.52 14.25 -13.88
N ASP A 28 16.63 13.56 -13.69
CA ASP A 28 16.91 12.31 -14.38
C ASP A 28 16.12 11.17 -13.70
N LEU A 29 15.25 10.48 -14.44
CA LEU A 29 14.38 9.45 -13.89
C LEU A 29 14.92 8.06 -14.17
N LEU A 30 15.07 7.27 -13.11
CA LEU A 30 15.19 5.82 -13.20
C LEU A 30 13.83 5.19 -12.90
N VAL A 31 13.33 4.35 -13.80
CA VAL A 31 12.05 3.68 -13.59
C VAL A 31 12.30 2.32 -12.96
N ALA A 32 11.74 2.10 -11.78
CA ALA A 32 11.68 0.79 -11.15
C ALA A 32 10.28 0.21 -11.35
N SER A 33 10.15 -0.90 -12.05
CA SER A 33 8.84 -1.46 -12.42
C SER A 33 8.86 -2.98 -12.46
N GLU A 34 7.65 -3.55 -12.51
CA GLU A 34 7.45 -4.99 -12.64
C GLU A 34 7.47 -5.39 -14.12
N GLY A 35 7.89 -6.61 -14.41
CA GLY A 35 8.01 -7.11 -15.78
C GLY A 35 9.32 -6.73 -16.47
N ASP A 36 9.39 -6.98 -17.78
CA ASP A 36 10.60 -6.76 -18.55
C ASP A 36 10.76 -5.29 -18.94
N ALA A 37 12.01 -4.84 -18.99
CA ALA A 37 12.33 -3.49 -19.45
C ALA A 37 11.83 -3.27 -20.89
N PRO A 38 11.11 -2.16 -21.17
CA PRO A 38 10.89 -1.75 -22.54
C PRO A 38 12.23 -1.58 -23.25
N LEU A 39 12.34 -2.08 -24.49
CA LEU A 39 13.58 -2.05 -25.27
C LEU A 39 14.22 -0.65 -25.38
N GLU A 40 13.39 0.39 -25.33
CA GLU A 40 13.79 1.79 -25.48
C GLU A 40 14.38 2.42 -24.19
N MET A 41 14.18 1.78 -23.03
CA MET A 41 14.60 2.37 -21.75
C MET A 41 16.05 2.06 -21.38
N GLY A 42 16.64 1.03 -21.99
CA GLY A 42 18.03 0.61 -21.77
C GLY A 42 18.40 0.59 -20.28
N ASP A 43 19.43 1.35 -19.93
CA ASP A 43 19.96 1.44 -18.58
C ASP A 43 19.08 2.21 -17.59
N GLY A 44 18.02 2.89 -18.04
CA GLY A 44 17.09 3.67 -17.22
C GLY A 44 16.03 2.86 -16.48
N TYR A 45 16.07 1.53 -16.58
CA TYR A 45 15.07 0.62 -16.01
C TYR A 45 15.66 -0.30 -14.93
N ILE A 46 14.94 -0.46 -13.82
CA ILE A 46 15.26 -1.39 -12.73
C ILE A 46 14.10 -2.37 -12.61
N GLN A 47 14.33 -3.63 -12.98
CA GLN A 47 13.33 -4.67 -12.81
C GLN A 47 13.18 -5.02 -11.34
N ILE A 48 11.96 -4.94 -10.82
CA ILE A 48 11.62 -5.25 -9.43
C ILE A 48 10.36 -6.11 -9.35
N THR A 49 10.02 -6.54 -8.13
CA THR A 49 8.76 -7.22 -7.83
C THR A 49 8.21 -6.65 -6.53
N CYS A 50 7.13 -5.88 -6.61
CA CYS A 50 6.65 -5.09 -5.45
C CYS A 50 6.10 -5.99 -4.33
N SER A 51 5.64 -7.20 -4.66
CA SER A 51 5.23 -8.21 -3.68
C SER A 51 6.40 -8.83 -2.88
N ARG A 52 7.65 -8.55 -3.26
CA ARG A 52 8.88 -8.94 -2.55
C ARG A 52 9.70 -7.69 -2.21
N PRO A 53 9.21 -6.86 -1.28
CA PRO A 53 9.70 -5.50 -1.13
C PRO A 53 11.17 -5.41 -0.69
N GLU A 54 11.66 -6.39 0.06
CA GLU A 54 13.08 -6.47 0.46
C GLU A 54 13.99 -6.70 -0.74
N ASP A 55 13.64 -7.65 -1.63
CA ASP A 55 14.41 -7.96 -2.84
C ASP A 55 14.36 -6.80 -3.85
N ALA A 56 13.19 -6.17 -3.99
CA ALA A 56 13.01 -4.99 -4.81
C ALA A 56 13.86 -3.80 -4.31
N ALA A 57 13.89 -3.59 -2.99
CA ALA A 57 14.74 -2.55 -2.40
C ALA A 57 16.22 -2.81 -2.65
N GLU A 58 16.68 -4.07 -2.51
CA GLU A 58 18.07 -4.45 -2.84
C GLU A 58 18.43 -4.24 -4.31
N ALA A 59 17.48 -4.40 -5.24
CA ALA A 59 17.71 -4.07 -6.65
C ALA A 59 17.94 -2.57 -6.86
N ILE A 60 17.18 -1.72 -6.17
CA ILE A 60 17.35 -0.26 -6.23
C ILE A 60 18.67 0.16 -5.57
N VAL A 61 19.02 -0.43 -4.42
CA VAL A 61 20.29 -0.16 -3.73
C VAL A 61 21.48 -0.49 -4.64
N ARG A 62 21.47 -1.65 -5.30
CA ARG A 62 22.50 -2.04 -6.28
C ARG A 62 22.62 -1.08 -7.46
N ALA A 63 21.51 -0.49 -7.91
CA ALA A 63 21.56 0.56 -8.92
C ALA A 63 22.28 1.81 -8.38
N GLY A 64 22.09 2.12 -7.09
CA GLY A 64 22.77 3.17 -6.35
C GLY A 64 24.31 3.05 -6.31
N ASP A 65 24.84 1.82 -6.36
CA ASP A 65 26.30 1.58 -6.34
C ASP A 65 27.01 2.12 -7.59
N THR A 66 26.30 2.17 -8.72
CA THR A 66 26.87 2.61 -10.01
C THR A 66 26.42 4.01 -10.40
N ARG A 67 25.35 4.51 -9.76
CA ARG A 67 24.65 5.74 -10.13
C ARG A 67 24.17 6.42 -8.86
N GLN A 68 24.56 7.67 -8.66
CA GLN A 68 23.99 8.47 -7.56
C GLN A 68 22.47 8.55 -7.71
N ILE A 69 21.74 8.23 -6.63
CA ILE A 69 20.30 8.37 -6.48
C ILE A 69 20.06 9.41 -5.38
N ASP A 70 19.28 10.44 -5.68
CA ASP A 70 19.01 11.55 -4.77
C ASP A 70 17.61 11.46 -4.13
N GLY A 71 16.74 10.61 -4.65
CA GLY A 71 15.38 10.41 -4.13
C GLY A 71 14.70 9.18 -4.72
N ILE A 72 13.67 8.71 -4.02
CA ILE A 72 12.84 7.58 -4.45
C ILE A 72 11.38 7.94 -4.22
N VAL A 73 10.56 7.78 -5.25
CA VAL A 73 9.14 8.08 -5.22
C VAL A 73 8.36 6.84 -5.62
N ALA A 74 7.40 6.42 -4.79
CA ALA A 74 6.43 5.41 -5.17
C ALA A 74 5.21 6.10 -5.78
N ALA A 75 4.86 5.75 -7.01
CA ALA A 75 3.68 6.32 -7.66
C ALA A 75 2.36 5.77 -7.09
N ASP A 76 2.39 4.55 -6.56
CA ASP A 76 1.25 3.86 -5.98
C ASP A 76 1.63 3.08 -4.72
N ASP A 77 0.59 2.68 -3.97
CA ASP A 77 0.68 1.92 -2.73
C ASP A 77 1.67 0.75 -2.81
N ALA A 78 1.67 -0.01 -3.92
CA ALA A 78 2.50 -1.20 -4.11
C ALA A 78 4.00 -0.93 -3.91
N GLY A 79 4.46 0.26 -4.30
CA GLY A 79 5.87 0.66 -4.20
C GLY A 79 6.25 1.31 -2.87
N VAL A 80 5.28 1.68 -2.01
CA VAL A 80 5.56 2.53 -0.82
C VAL A 80 6.54 1.87 0.15
N VAL A 81 6.39 0.57 0.40
CA VAL A 81 7.32 -0.18 1.28
C VAL A 81 8.69 -0.32 0.63
N VAL A 82 8.74 -0.54 -0.69
CA VAL A 82 9.99 -0.62 -1.46
C VAL A 82 10.76 0.69 -1.38
N ALA A 83 10.08 1.83 -1.60
CA ALA A 83 10.68 3.16 -1.53
C ALA A 83 11.24 3.46 -0.13
N ALA A 84 10.48 3.15 0.92
CA ALA A 84 10.92 3.34 2.30
C ALA A 84 12.16 2.49 2.64
N LEU A 85 12.16 1.20 2.27
CA LEU A 85 13.30 0.30 2.50
C LEU A 85 14.55 0.73 1.73
N ALA A 86 14.41 1.01 0.43
CA ALA A 86 15.53 1.41 -0.41
C ALA A 86 16.10 2.77 0.03
N GLY A 87 15.21 3.74 0.31
CA GLY A 87 15.61 5.07 0.77
C GLY A 87 16.34 5.02 2.10
N SER A 88 15.84 4.22 3.06
CA SER A 88 16.51 3.99 4.34
C SER A 88 17.90 3.37 4.16
N LYS A 89 18.05 2.35 3.30
CA LYS A 89 19.35 1.70 3.02
C LYS A 89 20.35 2.62 2.33
N LEU A 90 19.88 3.52 1.48
CA LEU A 90 20.70 4.52 0.78
C LEU A 90 20.97 5.78 1.61
N GLY A 91 20.42 5.89 2.82
CA GLY A 91 20.57 7.08 3.66
C GLY A 91 19.84 8.32 3.13
N LEU A 92 18.79 8.13 2.32
CA LEU A 92 17.98 9.20 1.76
C LEU A 92 16.88 9.62 2.74
N LEU A 93 16.31 10.81 2.52
CA LEU A 93 15.06 11.19 3.17
C LEU A 93 13.97 10.23 2.71
N ALA A 94 13.44 9.44 3.65
CA ALA A 94 12.47 8.41 3.37
C ALA A 94 11.51 8.24 4.54
N ASN A 95 10.31 7.71 4.25
CA ASN A 95 9.43 7.25 5.30
C ASN A 95 10.08 6.12 6.09
N ASP A 96 9.79 6.04 7.39
CA ASP A 96 10.16 4.89 8.19
C ASP A 96 9.56 3.60 7.57
N PRO A 97 10.36 2.55 7.33
CA PRO A 97 9.87 1.32 6.70
C PRO A 97 8.72 0.66 7.47
N GLU A 98 8.73 0.73 8.79
CA GLU A 98 7.66 0.15 9.62
C GLU A 98 6.39 0.99 9.55
N ALA A 99 6.49 2.32 9.45
CA ALA A 99 5.36 3.19 9.12
C ALA A 99 4.77 2.89 7.75
N ALA A 100 5.62 2.72 6.73
CA ALA A 100 5.19 2.33 5.39
C ALA A 100 4.49 0.96 5.36
N ARG A 101 4.97 -0.03 6.13
CA ARG A 101 4.27 -1.33 6.27
C ARG A 101 2.92 -1.17 6.95
N ALA A 102 2.82 -0.32 7.97
CA ALA A 102 1.57 -0.09 8.67
C ALA A 102 0.48 0.48 7.77
N THR A 103 0.79 1.37 6.83
CA THR A 103 -0.21 1.90 5.89
C THR A 103 -0.73 0.83 4.91
N ARG A 104 0.01 -0.26 4.71
CA ARG A 104 -0.36 -1.37 3.81
C ARG A 104 -1.10 -2.51 4.48
N ASP A 105 -1.19 -2.55 5.81
CA ASP A 105 -2.00 -3.53 6.55
C ASP A 105 -3.03 -2.79 7.40
N LYS A 106 -4.32 -2.88 7.03
CA LYS A 106 -5.41 -2.21 7.75
C LYS A 106 -5.46 -2.57 9.23
N ALA A 107 -5.14 -3.82 9.61
CA ALA A 107 -5.13 -4.20 11.02
C ALA A 107 -4.00 -3.48 11.77
N LEU A 108 -2.82 -3.43 11.16
CA LEU A 108 -1.66 -2.73 11.74
C LEU A 108 -1.88 -1.21 11.80
N LEU A 109 -2.44 -0.62 10.74
CA LEU A 109 -2.84 0.79 10.69
C LEU A 109 -3.80 1.11 11.83
N ARG A 110 -4.88 0.35 11.97
CA ARG A 110 -5.89 0.55 13.01
C ARG A 110 -5.29 0.43 14.41
N ALA A 111 -4.40 -0.54 14.63
CA ALA A 111 -3.69 -0.69 15.90
C ALA A 111 -2.81 0.53 16.22
N ARG A 112 -2.06 1.06 15.25
CA ARG A 112 -1.22 2.26 15.45
C ARG A 112 -2.05 3.52 15.68
N LEU A 113 -3.13 3.71 14.93
CA LEU A 113 -4.05 4.82 15.14
C LEU A 113 -4.72 4.76 16.52
N SER A 114 -5.09 3.56 16.99
CA SER A 114 -5.61 3.36 18.35
C SER A 114 -4.58 3.71 19.42
N ALA A 115 -3.33 3.26 19.25
CA ALA A 115 -2.25 3.56 20.19
C ALA A 115 -1.90 5.06 20.23
N ALA A 116 -2.15 5.79 19.14
CA ALA A 116 -2.00 7.24 19.04
C ALA A 116 -3.29 8.01 19.37
N GLU A 117 -4.33 7.33 19.88
CA GLU A 117 -5.63 7.91 20.26
C GLU A 117 -6.34 8.68 19.14
N VAL A 118 -6.05 8.33 17.88
CA VAL A 118 -6.73 8.91 16.72
C VAL A 118 -8.16 8.36 16.65
N PRO A 119 -9.20 9.22 16.59
CA PRO A 119 -10.58 8.78 16.47
C PRO A 119 -10.80 7.91 15.23
N GLN A 120 -11.44 6.75 15.42
CA GLN A 120 -11.73 5.79 14.36
C GLN A 120 -12.96 4.94 14.72
N PRO A 121 -13.67 4.37 13.71
CA PRO A 121 -14.78 3.47 13.99
C PRO A 121 -14.33 2.28 14.84
N PRO A 122 -15.20 1.73 15.70
CA PRO A 122 -14.95 0.44 16.34
C PRO A 122 -14.59 -0.61 15.28
N TRP A 123 -13.52 -1.35 15.53
CA TRP A 123 -12.97 -2.32 14.60
C TRP A 123 -12.50 -3.58 15.32
N ARG A 124 -12.49 -4.70 14.59
CA ARG A 124 -12.02 -6.02 15.03
C ARG A 124 -11.30 -6.74 13.88
N VAL A 125 -10.45 -7.69 14.24
CA VAL A 125 -9.73 -8.56 13.29
C VAL A 125 -10.13 -10.00 13.56
N PHE A 126 -10.45 -10.72 12.48
CA PHE A 126 -10.84 -12.13 12.58
C PHE A 126 -10.01 -12.98 11.62
N ASP A 127 -9.51 -14.10 12.13
CA ASP A 127 -8.77 -15.09 11.34
C ASP A 127 -9.72 -15.93 10.47
N ALA A 128 -9.19 -16.61 9.46
CA ALA A 128 -9.94 -17.49 8.55
C ALA A 128 -10.60 -18.68 9.27
N LYS A 129 -10.05 -19.06 10.43
CA LYS A 129 -10.55 -20.15 11.28
C LYS A 129 -11.69 -19.73 12.21
N THR A 130 -11.88 -18.43 12.44
CA THR A 130 -12.93 -17.92 13.33
C THR A 130 -14.29 -18.28 12.75
N GLN A 131 -15.17 -18.85 13.57
CA GLN A 131 -16.49 -19.25 13.10
C GLN A 131 -17.35 -18.01 12.87
N VAL A 132 -18.14 -17.99 11.79
CA VAL A 132 -18.98 -16.82 11.46
C VAL A 132 -19.90 -16.43 12.61
N GLY A 133 -20.47 -17.41 13.34
CA GLY A 133 -21.33 -17.12 14.50
C GLY A 133 -20.61 -16.46 15.67
N GLU A 134 -19.31 -16.70 15.85
CA GLU A 134 -18.48 -15.99 16.84
C GLU A 134 -18.28 -14.53 16.41
N ILE A 135 -18.01 -14.32 15.11
CA ILE A 135 -17.89 -12.98 14.54
C ILE A 135 -19.22 -12.21 14.71
N GLU A 136 -20.35 -12.82 14.34
CA GLU A 136 -21.69 -12.19 14.46
C GLU A 136 -22.00 -11.74 15.89
N ALA A 137 -21.60 -12.53 16.90
CA ALA A 137 -21.85 -12.23 18.30
C ALA A 137 -21.09 -11.02 18.83
N GLU A 138 -20.00 -10.62 18.16
CA GLU A 138 -19.15 -9.48 18.56
C GLU A 138 -19.49 -8.17 17.84
N LEU A 139 -20.41 -8.20 16.88
CA LEU A 139 -20.65 -7.08 15.96
C LEU A 139 -22.01 -6.41 16.16
N GLU A 140 -22.00 -5.08 16.08
CA GLU A 140 -23.19 -4.26 15.95
C GLU A 140 -23.32 -3.79 14.50
N PHE A 141 -24.41 -4.18 13.83
CA PHE A 141 -24.66 -3.88 12.42
C PHE A 141 -25.30 -2.49 12.24
N PRO A 142 -25.07 -1.79 11.11
CA PRO A 142 -24.30 -2.21 9.94
C PRO A 142 -22.76 -2.13 10.10
N VAL A 143 -22.05 -3.04 9.44
CA VAL A 143 -20.58 -3.11 9.44
C VAL A 143 -20.00 -3.12 8.02
N VAL A 144 -18.69 -2.96 7.92
CA VAL A 144 -17.92 -3.10 6.68
C VAL A 144 -16.84 -4.15 6.87
N VAL A 145 -16.84 -5.17 6.01
CA VAL A 145 -15.81 -6.22 5.93
C VAL A 145 -14.75 -5.81 4.92
N LYS A 146 -13.47 -5.95 5.28
CA LYS A 146 -12.32 -5.56 4.45
C LYS A 146 -11.18 -6.58 4.54
N PRO A 147 -10.53 -6.94 3.42
CA PRO A 147 -9.21 -7.60 3.46
C PRO A 147 -8.16 -6.69 4.11
N THR A 148 -7.18 -7.28 4.78
CA THR A 148 -6.13 -6.51 5.48
C THR A 148 -5.23 -5.73 4.52
N SER A 149 -4.81 -6.31 3.39
CA SER A 149 -3.70 -5.77 2.58
C SER A 149 -4.07 -5.09 1.25
N LEU A 150 -5.33 -5.17 0.80
CA LEU A 150 -5.74 -4.58 -0.49
C LEU A 150 -5.96 -3.06 -0.42
N SER A 151 -5.99 -2.39 -1.57
CA SER A 151 -6.28 -0.95 -1.70
C SER A 151 -7.44 -0.70 -2.68
N ALA A 152 -7.72 0.58 -3.00
CA ALA A 152 -8.73 1.00 -3.99
C ALA A 152 -10.14 0.41 -3.78
N GLY A 153 -10.52 0.14 -2.52
CA GLY A 153 -11.83 -0.44 -2.21
C GLY A 153 -11.98 -1.92 -2.57
N GLN A 154 -10.93 -2.60 -3.06
CA GLN A 154 -11.00 -4.01 -3.41
C GLN A 154 -11.35 -4.86 -2.17
N GLY A 155 -12.43 -5.63 -2.30
CA GLY A 155 -12.94 -6.50 -1.23
C GLY A 155 -13.62 -5.77 -0.06
N VAL A 156 -13.84 -4.45 -0.15
CA VAL A 156 -14.59 -3.69 0.86
C VAL A 156 -16.09 -3.92 0.65
N ILE A 157 -16.76 -4.54 1.62
CA ILE A 157 -18.16 -4.97 1.49
C ILE A 157 -18.96 -4.52 2.72
N ARG A 158 -20.01 -3.72 2.49
CA ARG A 158 -20.99 -3.35 3.51
C ARG A 158 -21.88 -4.55 3.84
N VAL A 159 -22.20 -4.71 5.12
CA VAL A 159 -23.05 -5.76 5.66
C VAL A 159 -24.08 -5.12 6.57
N ASP A 160 -25.34 -5.12 6.15
CA ASP A 160 -26.44 -4.44 6.86
C ASP A 160 -27.05 -5.27 7.98
N HIS A 161 -26.97 -6.61 7.86
CA HIS A 161 -27.54 -7.52 8.84
C HIS A 161 -26.76 -8.86 8.88
N PRO A 162 -26.83 -9.63 9.99
CA PRO A 162 -26.04 -10.85 10.19
C PRO A 162 -26.10 -11.84 9.02
N GLY A 163 -27.29 -12.05 8.44
CA GLY A 163 -27.47 -12.99 7.31
C GLY A 163 -26.65 -12.72 6.06
N GLN A 164 -26.02 -11.54 5.91
CA GLN A 164 -25.12 -11.20 4.81
C GLN A 164 -23.64 -11.49 5.12
N LEU A 165 -23.28 -11.67 6.39
CA LEU A 165 -21.89 -11.63 6.84
C LEU A 165 -21.03 -12.74 6.23
N ARG A 166 -21.51 -13.99 6.25
CA ARG A 166 -20.79 -15.13 5.69
C ARG A 166 -20.37 -14.87 4.24
N GLN A 167 -21.33 -14.46 3.41
CA GLN A 167 -21.10 -14.21 1.98
C GLN A 167 -20.12 -13.05 1.78
N ALA A 168 -20.22 -12.00 2.59
CA ALA A 168 -19.29 -10.87 2.53
C ALA A 168 -17.85 -11.29 2.87
N ILE A 169 -17.66 -12.10 3.93
CA ILE A 169 -16.36 -12.62 4.32
C ILE A 169 -15.76 -13.50 3.22
N GLU A 170 -16.53 -14.45 2.71
CA GLU A 170 -16.09 -15.35 1.63
C GLU A 170 -15.67 -14.55 0.40
N ARG A 171 -16.49 -13.59 -0.03
CA ARG A 171 -16.19 -12.73 -1.18
C ARG A 171 -14.94 -11.87 -0.97
N ALA A 172 -14.79 -11.25 0.20
CA ALA A 172 -13.61 -10.46 0.54
C ALA A 172 -12.33 -11.31 0.48
N ARG A 173 -12.37 -12.53 1.01
CA ARG A 173 -11.25 -13.49 0.97
C ARG A 173 -10.94 -13.96 -0.45
N THR A 174 -11.96 -14.28 -1.26
CA THR A 174 -11.76 -14.64 -2.67
C THR A 174 -11.06 -13.53 -3.44
N ILE A 175 -11.48 -12.28 -3.25
CA ILE A 175 -10.83 -11.12 -3.90
C ILE A 175 -9.38 -10.97 -3.40
N ALA A 176 -9.12 -11.12 -2.10
CA ALA A 176 -7.75 -11.08 -1.59
C ALA A 176 -6.86 -12.15 -2.23
N SER A 177 -7.34 -13.40 -2.34
CA SER A 177 -6.59 -14.48 -2.96
C SER A 177 -6.37 -14.27 -4.46
N SER A 178 -7.34 -13.72 -5.21
CA SER A 178 -7.16 -13.45 -6.64
C SER A 178 -6.10 -12.39 -6.91
N GLU A 179 -5.94 -11.44 -5.99
CA GLU A 179 -4.91 -10.40 -6.03
C GLU A 179 -3.57 -10.86 -5.42
N GLY A 180 -3.41 -12.15 -5.11
CA GLY A 180 -2.17 -12.69 -4.52
C GLY A 180 -1.89 -12.22 -3.10
N SER A 181 -2.88 -11.64 -2.42
CA SER A 181 -2.80 -11.20 -1.02
C SER A 181 -3.23 -12.31 -0.07
N SER A 182 -2.73 -12.25 1.18
CA SER A 182 -3.21 -13.15 2.23
C SER A 182 -4.71 -12.93 2.47
N ALA A 183 -5.45 -14.03 2.43
CA ALA A 183 -6.85 -14.10 2.76
C ALA A 183 -7.07 -14.67 4.17
N ASP A 184 -6.04 -14.69 5.02
CA ASP A 184 -6.09 -15.33 6.34
C ASP A 184 -6.79 -14.45 7.37
N ARG A 185 -6.74 -13.13 7.21
CA ARG A 185 -7.34 -12.18 8.15
C ARG A 185 -8.25 -11.19 7.43
N ILE A 186 -9.30 -10.80 8.13
CA ILE A 186 -10.17 -9.69 7.72
C ILE A 186 -10.23 -8.66 8.84
N VAL A 187 -10.47 -7.41 8.46
CA VAL A 187 -10.87 -6.33 9.37
C VAL A 187 -12.37 -6.13 9.19
N VAL A 188 -13.09 -6.03 10.30
CA VAL A 188 -14.49 -5.62 10.32
C VAL A 188 -14.59 -4.35 11.15
N GLU A 189 -15.25 -3.32 10.62
CA GLU A 189 -15.46 -2.06 11.32
C GLU A 189 -16.92 -1.61 11.24
N THR A 190 -17.38 -0.85 12.23
CA THR A 190 -18.70 -0.23 12.19
C THR A 190 -18.81 0.72 11.00
N LEU A 191 -19.94 0.66 10.28
CA LEU A 191 -20.23 1.62 9.22
C LEU A 191 -20.46 3.01 9.82
N ILE A 192 -19.72 4.01 9.35
CA ILE A 192 -19.97 5.41 9.67
C ILE A 192 -20.83 6.02 8.58
N HIS A 193 -21.88 6.75 8.98
CA HIS A 193 -22.70 7.56 8.07
C HIS A 193 -22.19 9.00 8.04
N GLY A 194 -22.21 9.62 6.87
CA GLY A 194 -21.84 11.02 6.69
C GLY A 194 -21.03 11.23 5.42
N ASP A 195 -20.39 12.39 5.36
CA ASP A 195 -19.54 12.78 4.24
C ASP A 195 -18.13 12.17 4.37
N GLU A 196 -17.58 11.71 3.25
CA GLU A 196 -16.20 11.27 3.15
C GLU A 196 -15.34 12.43 2.62
N VAL A 197 -14.24 12.72 3.30
CA VAL A 197 -13.28 13.75 2.90
C VAL A 197 -11.87 13.16 2.85
N ALA A 198 -11.09 13.58 1.86
CA ALA A 198 -9.68 13.24 1.75
C ALA A 198 -8.82 14.49 1.97
N LEU A 199 -7.77 14.36 2.76
CA LEU A 199 -6.77 15.40 2.98
C LEU A 199 -5.45 14.97 2.36
N GLU A 200 -4.89 15.82 1.50
CA GLU A 200 -3.57 15.63 0.93
C GLU A 200 -2.56 16.51 1.68
N GLY A 201 -1.42 15.94 2.04
CA GLY A 201 -0.37 16.65 2.77
C GLY A 201 0.98 15.96 2.60
N MET A 202 2.05 16.71 2.86
CA MET A 202 3.42 16.22 2.82
C MET A 202 4.04 16.33 4.20
N VAL A 203 4.61 15.22 4.69
CA VAL A 203 5.36 15.21 5.94
C VAL A 203 6.80 15.60 5.62
N THR A 204 7.32 16.63 6.30
CA THR A 204 8.71 17.06 6.16
C THR A 204 9.35 17.22 7.52
N ASP A 205 10.68 17.10 7.55
CA ASP A 205 11.53 17.40 8.70
C ASP A 205 11.76 18.91 8.89
N ARG A 206 11.32 19.74 7.93
CA ARG A 206 11.40 21.20 7.99
C ARG A 206 10.13 21.77 8.62
N GLY A 207 10.21 22.02 9.92
CA GLY A 207 9.32 22.95 10.64
C GLY A 207 9.80 24.38 10.48
#